data_AF-A0AAV4SF25-F1
#
_entry.id   AF-A0AAV4SF25-F1
#
_cell.length_a   1.000
_cell.length_b   1.000
_cell.length_c   1.000
_cell.angle_alpha   90.00
_cell.angle_beta   90.00
_cell.angle_gamma   90.00
#
_symmetry.space_group_name_H-M   'P 1'
#
loop_
_entity.id
_entity.type
_entity.pdbx_description
1 polymer ?
#
loop_
_entity_poly.entity_id
_entity_poly.type
_entity_poly.pdbx_seq_one_letter_code
_entity_poly.pdbx_strand_id
1 'polypeptide(L)'
;MKEEDFLLVIMNSSQKEMMRSYGNDVICLDFAQGINSCGFDLATVLVLDDKRDLFPAVFILSNCQDSVPSTIAFEAVKEQVAVKPEVLMSDDTESFYNAWKSVFGENNK
;
A
#
# COMPACT_ATOMS: atom_id res chain seq x y z
N MET A 1 -16.09 -5.10 7.20
CA MET A 1 -15.48 -6.44 7.06
C MET A 1 -16.40 -7.45 7.71
N LYS A 2 -16.57 -8.60 7.09
CA LYS A 2 -17.29 -9.75 7.66
C LYS A 2 -16.39 -10.49 8.65
N GLU A 3 -16.96 -11.45 9.37
CA GLU A 3 -16.23 -12.21 10.39
C GLU A 3 -15.12 -13.10 9.77
N GLU A 4 -15.36 -13.56 8.55
CA GLU A 4 -14.43 -14.38 7.75
C GLU A 4 -13.37 -13.57 6.98
N ASP A 5 -13.49 -12.24 6.95
CA ASP A 5 -12.52 -11.38 6.26
C ASP A 5 -11.22 -11.33 7.05
N PHE A 6 -10.10 -11.51 6.35
CA PHE A 6 -8.76 -11.47 6.91
C PHE A 6 -7.95 -10.37 6.23
N LEU A 7 -7.29 -9.55 7.04
CA LEU A 7 -6.38 -8.50 6.59
C LEU A 7 -5.12 -8.53 7.45
N LEU A 8 -3.96 -8.60 6.79
CA LEU A 8 -2.66 -8.53 7.44
C LEU A 8 -1.79 -7.48 6.74
N VAL A 9 -1.32 -6.50 7.52
CA VAL A 9 -0.38 -5.48 7.06
C VAL A 9 0.98 -5.75 7.70
N ILE A 10 2.02 -5.86 6.88
CA ILE A 10 3.39 -6.12 7.32
C ILE A 10 4.26 -4.91 6.95
N MET A 11 4.82 -4.27 7.97
CA MET A 11 5.83 -3.24 7.85
C MET A 11 6.78 -3.32 9.04
N ASN A 12 7.99 -3.84 8.81
CA ASN A 12 9.04 -3.89 9.81
C ASN A 12 9.77 -2.54 9.94
N SER A 13 10.74 -2.44 10.85
CA SER A 13 11.50 -1.20 11.10
C SER A 13 12.25 -0.69 9.88
N SER A 14 12.89 -1.57 9.10
CA SER A 14 13.62 -1.19 7.89
C SER A 14 12.68 -0.69 6.80
N GLN A 15 11.55 -1.37 6.61
CA GLN A 15 10.50 -0.97 5.70
C GLN A 15 9.90 0.39 6.07
N LYS A 16 9.66 0.62 7.36
CA LYS A 16 9.21 1.89 7.91
C LYS A 16 10.21 3.03 7.62
N GLU A 17 11.50 2.74 7.75
CA GLU A 17 12.57 3.70 7.44
C GLU A 17 12.64 4.02 5.95
N MET A 18 12.56 3.01 5.08
CA MET A 18 12.48 3.22 3.64
C MET A 18 11.27 4.08 3.25
N MET A 19 10.11 3.83 3.86
CA MET A 19 8.90 4.62 3.64
C MET A 19 9.08 6.09 4.06
N ARG A 20 9.76 6.35 5.19
CA ARG A 20 10.07 7.71 5.67
C ARG A 20 11.06 8.45 4.77
N SER A 21 12.09 7.75 4.31
CA SER A 21 13.19 8.33 3.53
C SER A 21 12.78 8.61 2.09
N TYR A 22 11.96 7.74 1.49
CA TYR A 22 11.71 7.76 0.05
C TYR A 22 10.23 7.91 -0.34
N GLY A 23 9.30 7.76 0.60
CA GLY A 23 7.86 7.78 0.31
C GLY A 23 7.27 9.11 -0.14
N ASN A 24 8.03 10.21 -0.13
CA ASN A 24 7.57 11.50 -0.61
C ASN A 24 7.94 11.80 -2.08
N ASP A 25 8.77 10.96 -2.73
CA ASP A 25 9.10 11.11 -4.16
C ASP A 25 8.08 10.34 -5.02
N VAL A 26 8.30 9.03 -5.16
CA VAL A 26 7.45 8.14 -5.94
C VAL A 26 6.97 6.99 -5.08
N ILE A 27 5.66 6.75 -5.09
CA ILE A 27 5.06 5.53 -4.55
C ILE A 27 4.43 4.75 -5.69
N CYS A 28 4.70 3.45 -5.72
CA CYS A 28 4.04 2.51 -6.63
C CYS A 28 3.19 1.54 -5.82
N LEU A 29 1.94 1.39 -6.22
CA LEU A 29 1.02 0.40 -5.69
C LEU A 29 0.97 -0.75 -6.71
N ASP A 30 1.35 -1.94 -6.24
CA ASP A 30 1.37 -3.15 -7.06
C ASP A 30 0.42 -4.19 -6.45
N PHE A 31 -0.55 -4.64 -7.23
CA PHE A 31 -1.54 -5.62 -6.86
C PHE A 31 -1.34 -6.93 -7.62
N ALA A 32 -1.17 -7.98 -6.83
CA ALA A 32 -0.86 -9.32 -7.26
C ALA A 32 -2.03 -10.25 -6.93
N GLN A 33 -3.02 -10.29 -7.83
CA GLN A 33 -4.19 -11.17 -7.66
C GLN A 33 -3.85 -12.64 -7.94
N GLY A 34 -4.32 -13.55 -7.09
CA GLY A 34 -4.32 -15.00 -7.37
C GLY A 34 -2.95 -15.67 -7.43
N ILE A 35 -1.89 -15.05 -6.89
CA ILE A 35 -0.52 -15.57 -6.98
C ILE A 35 -0.28 -16.76 -6.04
N ASN A 36 -1.17 -17.00 -5.06
CA ASN A 36 -1.06 -18.15 -4.15
C ASN A 36 -2.29 -19.07 -4.19
N SER A 37 -2.06 -20.36 -3.96
CA SER A 37 -3.10 -21.38 -3.78
C SER A 37 -3.86 -21.25 -2.47
N CYS A 38 -3.57 -20.22 -1.67
CA CYS A 38 -4.10 -20.03 -0.32
C CYS A 38 -5.33 -19.11 -0.30
N GLY A 39 -5.73 -18.55 -1.45
CA GLY A 39 -6.93 -17.70 -1.56
C GLY A 39 -6.75 -16.29 -0.99
N PHE A 40 -5.51 -15.80 -0.90
CA PHE A 40 -5.20 -14.43 -0.50
C PHE A 40 -4.55 -13.69 -1.65
N ASP A 41 -4.98 -12.45 -1.86
CA ASP A 41 -4.28 -11.54 -2.76
C ASP A 41 -3.24 -10.74 -1.98
N LEU A 42 -2.19 -10.34 -2.67
CA LEU A 42 -1.09 -9.54 -2.13
C LEU A 42 -1.09 -8.17 -2.81
N ALA A 43 -1.16 -7.10 -2.02
CA ALA A 43 -0.83 -5.76 -2.47
C ALA A 43 0.49 -5.31 -1.84
N THR A 44 1.29 -4.57 -2.59
CA THR A 44 2.59 -4.06 -2.13
C THR A 44 2.66 -2.55 -2.34
N VAL A 45 3.09 -1.82 -1.31
CA VAL A 45 3.48 -0.41 -1.44
C VAL A 45 4.98 -0.37 -1.65
N LEU A 46 5.38 0.13 -2.81
CA LEU A 46 6.77 0.23 -3.24
C LEU A 46 7.24 1.68 -3.20
N VAL A 47 8.50 1.88 -2.83
CA VAL A 47 9.21 3.16 -2.95
C VAL A 47 10.38 3.01 -3.91
N LEU A 48 10.79 4.10 -4.54
CA LEU A 48 12.06 4.18 -5.26
C LEU A 48 13.15 4.66 -4.32
N ASP A 49 14.25 3.92 -4.22
CA ASP A 49 15.43 4.37 -3.47
C ASP A 49 16.25 5.42 -4.26
N ASP A 50 17.40 5.79 -3.73
CA ASP A 50 18.33 6.75 -4.33
C ASP A 50 18.91 6.29 -5.68
N LYS A 51 18.90 4.98 -5.94
CA LYS A 51 19.33 4.36 -7.20
C LYS A 51 18.19 4.15 -8.18
N ARG A 52 16.97 4.55 -7.82
CA ARG A 52 15.73 4.28 -8.56
C ARG A 52 15.39 2.79 -8.64
N ASP A 53 15.86 2.00 -7.67
CA ASP A 53 15.44 0.61 -7.51
C ASP A 53 14.17 0.54 -6.65
N LEU A 54 13.26 -0.39 -6.99
CA LEU A 54 12.02 -0.59 -6.25
C LEU A 54 12.28 -1.36 -4.95
N PHE A 55 11.78 -0.82 -3.85
CA PHE A 55 11.83 -1.47 -2.54
C PHE A 55 10.41 -1.68 -1.97
N PRO A 56 10.04 -2.90 -1.53
CA PRO A 56 8.74 -3.18 -0.92
C PRO A 56 8.66 -2.68 0.53
N ALA A 57 8.08 -1.50 0.70
CA ALA A 57 7.95 -0.82 1.98
C ALA A 57 6.73 -1.28 2.79
N VAL A 58 5.71 -1.86 2.17
CA VAL A 58 4.56 -2.47 2.88
C VAL A 58 4.05 -3.66 2.11
N PHE A 59 3.71 -4.75 2.81
CA PHE A 59 2.92 -5.84 2.26
C PHE A 59 1.53 -5.88 2.89
N ILE A 60 0.50 -6.06 2.08
CA ILE A 60 -0.90 -6.15 2.50
C ILE A 60 -1.47 -7.44 1.94
N LEU A 61 -1.79 -8.39 2.82
CA LEU A 61 -2.43 -9.65 2.47
C LEU A 61 -3.90 -9.60 2.87
N SER A 62 -4.79 -9.95 1.94
CA SER A 62 -6.23 -10.00 2.23
C SER A 62 -6.95 -11.03 1.38
N ASN A 63 -7.99 -11.66 1.94
CA ASN A 63 -8.94 -12.51 1.20
C ASN A 63 -10.16 -11.73 0.67
N CYS A 64 -10.21 -10.41 0.94
CA CYS A 64 -11.28 -9.51 0.55
C CYS A 64 -10.68 -8.22 -0.04
N GLN A 65 -11.04 -7.89 -1.29
CA GLN A 65 -10.39 -6.84 -2.08
C GLN A 65 -11.30 -5.64 -2.38
N ASP A 66 -12.21 -5.36 -1.45
CA ASP A 66 -13.03 -4.16 -1.50
C ASP A 66 -12.24 -2.91 -1.06
N SER A 67 -12.79 -1.73 -1.32
CA SER A 67 -12.20 -0.44 -0.90
C SER A 67 -12.06 -0.32 0.62
N VAL A 68 -12.91 -1.03 1.39
CA VAL A 68 -12.92 -0.97 2.86
C VAL A 68 -11.66 -1.62 3.48
N PRO A 69 -11.31 -2.90 3.21
CA PRO A 69 -10.04 -3.47 3.68
C PRO A 69 -8.82 -2.65 3.29
N SER A 70 -8.78 -2.15 2.07
CA SER A 70 -7.68 -1.31 1.56
C SER A 70 -7.55 0.00 2.36
N THR A 71 -8.67 0.65 2.68
CA THR A 71 -8.69 1.87 3.49
C THR A 71 -8.15 1.59 4.90
N ILE A 72 -8.63 0.53 5.55
CA ILE A 72 -8.16 0.11 6.88
C ILE A 72 -6.65 -0.18 6.86
N ALA A 73 -6.16 -0.86 5.82
CA ALA A 73 -4.74 -1.15 5.67
C ALA A 73 -3.90 0.13 5.58
N PHE A 74 -4.33 1.09 4.76
CA PHE A 74 -3.64 2.36 4.60
C PHE A 74 -3.71 3.25 5.84
N GLU A 75 -4.82 3.22 6.60
CA GLU A 75 -4.91 3.91 7.89
C GLU A 75 -3.85 3.38 8.87
N ALA A 76 -3.72 2.05 8.97
CA ALA A 76 -2.69 1.42 9.80
C ALA A 76 -1.26 1.79 9.35
N VAL A 77 -1.01 1.92 8.04
CA VAL A 77 0.29 2.41 7.52
C VAL A 77 0.50 3.87 7.91
N LYS A 78 -0.50 4.74 7.73
CA LYS A 78 -0.43 6.17 8.00
C LYS A 78 -0.15 6.49 9.47
N GLU A 79 -0.70 5.70 10.40
CA GLU A 79 -0.39 5.80 11.83
C GLU A 79 1.09 5.57 12.14
N GLN A 80 1.78 4.79 11.31
CA GLN A 80 3.20 4.51 11.49
C GLN A 80 4.08 5.52 10.75
N VAL A 81 3.70 5.88 9.52
CA VAL A 81 4.41 6.84 8.66
C VAL A 81 3.42 7.57 7.77
N ALA A 82 3.31 8.88 7.94
CA ALA A 82 2.59 9.74 7.00
C ALA A 82 3.53 10.16 5.85
N VAL A 83 3.05 10.02 4.62
CA VAL A 83 3.75 10.39 3.39
C VAL A 83 2.84 11.20 2.48
N LYS A 84 3.44 12.00 1.60
CA LYS A 84 2.76 12.73 0.53
C LYS A 84 3.64 12.62 -0.72
N PRO A 85 3.51 11.53 -1.50
CA PRO A 85 4.32 11.32 -2.70
C PRO A 85 4.05 12.41 -3.74
N GLU A 86 5.04 12.82 -4.52
CA GLU A 86 4.82 13.67 -5.70
C GLU A 86 4.12 12.89 -6.81
N VAL A 87 4.51 11.63 -6.99
CA VAL A 87 3.96 10.72 -7.98
C VAL A 87 3.43 9.46 -7.31
N LEU A 88 2.16 9.17 -7.57
CA LEU A 88 1.54 7.89 -7.23
C LEU A 88 1.30 7.12 -8.52
N MET A 89 1.93 5.94 -8.63
CA MET A 89 1.67 4.96 -9.69
C MET A 89 0.86 3.83 -9.09
N SER A 90 -0.21 3.42 -9.75
CA SER A 90 -1.06 2.29 -9.33
C SER A 90 -1.42 1.50 -10.58
N ASP A 91 -1.60 0.19 -10.42
CA ASP A 91 -2.36 -0.58 -11.41
C ASP A 91 -3.84 -0.12 -11.49
N ASP A 92 -4.55 -0.63 -12.49
CA ASP A 92 -5.94 -0.27 -12.84
C ASP A 92 -6.99 -0.80 -11.83
N THR A 93 -6.60 -1.01 -10.57
CA THR A 93 -7.51 -1.39 -9.50
C THR A 93 -8.05 -0.13 -8.82
N GLU A 94 -9.17 0.40 -9.33
CA GLU A 94 -9.79 1.64 -8.83
C GLU A 94 -10.01 1.64 -7.30
N SER A 95 -10.30 0.48 -6.69
CA SER A 95 -10.55 0.37 -5.25
C SER A 95 -9.32 0.71 -4.40
N PHE A 96 -8.13 0.26 -4.81
CA PHE A 96 -6.88 0.47 -4.07
C PHE A 96 -6.38 1.90 -4.21
N TYR A 97 -6.44 2.45 -5.42
CA TYR A 97 -6.12 3.86 -5.68
C TYR A 97 -7.06 4.82 -4.92
N ASN A 98 -8.37 4.55 -4.92
CA ASN A 98 -9.33 5.39 -4.20
C ASN A 98 -9.17 5.30 -2.68
N ALA A 99 -8.84 4.11 -2.15
CA ALA A 99 -8.49 3.94 -0.75
C ALA A 99 -7.23 4.71 -0.36
N TRP A 100 -6.21 4.73 -1.22
CA TRP A 100 -5.02 5.55 -0.98
C TRP A 100 -5.39 7.03 -0.86
N LYS A 101 -6.13 7.56 -1.85
CA LYS A 101 -6.55 8.97 -1.87
C LYS A 101 -7.41 9.36 -0.67
N SER A 102 -8.31 8.49 -0.21
CA SER A 102 -9.15 8.80 0.96
C SER A 102 -8.33 8.93 2.24
N VAL A 103 -7.25 8.15 2.37
CA VAL A 103 -6.42 8.12 3.57
C VAL A 103 -5.28 9.15 3.53
N PHE A 104 -4.53 9.23 2.43
CA PHE A 104 -3.36 10.11 2.31
C PHE A 104 -3.67 11.45 1.65
N GLY A 105 -4.85 11.60 1.04
CA GLY A 105 -5.27 12.81 0.33
C GLY A 105 -4.89 12.81 -1.15
N GLU A 106 -5.33 13.86 -1.87
CA GLU A 106 -4.90 14.11 -3.24
C GLU A 106 -3.56 14.86 -3.27
N ASN A 107 -2.74 14.54 -4.28
CA ASN A 107 -1.56 15.34 -4.58
C ASN A 107 -2.03 16.67 -5.17
N ASN A 108 -2.20 17.68 -4.31
CA ASN A 108 -2.44 19.05 -4.76
C ASN A 108 -1.23 19.50 -5.60
N LYS A 109 -1.45 19.66 -6.91
CA LYS A 109 -0.62 20.54 -7.74
C LYS A 109 -0.85 21.99 -7.35
#